data_AF-A0A920MXP9-F1
#
_entry.id   AF-A0A920MXP9-F1
#
_cell.length_a   1.000
_cell.length_b   1.000
_cell.length_c   1.000
_cell.angle_alpha   90.00
_cell.angle_beta   90.00
_cell.angle_gamma   90.00
#
_symmetry.space_group_name_H-M   'P 1'
#
loop_
_entity.id
_entity.type
_entity.pdbx_description
1 polymer ?
#
loop_
_entity_poly.entity_id
_entity_poly.type
_entity_poly.pdbx_seq_one_letter_code
_entity_poly.pdbx_strand_id
1 'polypeptide(L)'
;MNLKESIESVRNDFRADSDPFPSDSKSIELLYNKYLGRKGLIADLFNKLKDVSNKERPAIGKSLNQLKNEISKNFQSIVNNSSEVDITQEDFTLPGLKFPTGHIHPLQQTMNHIKSIFMNVGFSIAYGPGN
;
A
#
# COMPACT_ATOMS: atom_id res chain seq x y z
N MET A 1 -21.81 -30.91 18.05
CA MET A 1 -20.53 -30.73 17.34
C MET A 1 -19.49 -30.29 18.33
N ASN A 2 -18.38 -31.03 18.39
CA ASN A 2 -17.24 -30.69 19.22
C ASN A 2 -16.57 -29.43 18.65
N LEU A 3 -16.04 -28.55 19.50
CA LEU A 3 -15.37 -27.33 19.03
C LEU A 3 -14.16 -27.66 18.13
N LYS A 4 -13.54 -28.83 18.34
CA LYS A 4 -12.49 -29.36 17.44
C LYS A 4 -12.99 -29.64 16.02
N GLU A 5 -14.18 -30.20 15.86
CA GLU A 5 -14.80 -30.45 14.55
C GLU A 5 -15.13 -29.12 13.86
N SER A 6 -15.54 -28.11 14.63
CA SER A 6 -15.83 -26.78 14.09
C SER A 6 -14.57 -26.09 13.57
N ILE A 7 -13.42 -26.26 14.26
CA ILE A 7 -12.13 -25.75 13.81
C ILE A 7 -11.71 -26.41 12.49
N GLU A 8 -11.87 -27.72 12.37
CA GLU A 8 -11.51 -28.44 11.13
C GLU A 8 -12.45 -28.10 9.98
N SER A 9 -13.75 -27.90 10.26
CA SER A 9 -14.72 -27.41 9.26
C SER A 9 -14.29 -26.05 8.72
N VAL A 10 -14.00 -25.07 9.59
CA VAL A 10 -13.58 -23.73 9.16
C VAL A 10 -12.26 -23.78 8.38
N ARG A 11 -11.34 -24.69 8.73
CA ARG A 11 -10.11 -24.92 7.96
C ARG A 11 -10.41 -25.42 6.54
N ASN A 12 -11.32 -26.37 6.40
CA ASN A 12 -11.70 -26.92 5.10
C ASN A 12 -12.48 -25.90 4.26
N ASP A 13 -13.40 -25.16 4.88
CA ASP A 13 -14.14 -24.08 4.24
C ASP A 13 -13.19 -23.01 3.72
N PHE A 14 -12.19 -22.62 4.52
CA PHE A 14 -11.16 -21.67 4.07
C PHE A 14 -10.42 -22.19 2.85
N ARG A 15 -9.97 -23.45 2.87
CA ARG A 15 -9.26 -24.05 1.74
C ARG A 15 -10.11 -24.05 0.47
N ALA A 16 -11.39 -24.41 0.56
CA ALA A 16 -12.31 -24.42 -0.56
C ALA A 16 -12.58 -23.01 -1.11
N ASP A 17 -12.79 -22.04 -0.23
CA ASP A 17 -13.04 -20.65 -0.63
C ASP A 17 -11.80 -19.94 -1.18
N SER A 18 -10.60 -20.41 -0.79
CA SER A 18 -9.32 -19.82 -1.17
C SER A 18 -8.64 -20.48 -2.37
N ASP A 19 -9.28 -21.46 -3.03
CA ASP A 19 -8.68 -22.20 -4.15
C ASP A 19 -9.59 -22.17 -5.42
N PRO A 20 -9.21 -21.46 -6.49
CA PRO A 20 -8.00 -20.64 -6.61
C PRO A 20 -8.10 -19.37 -5.75
N PHE A 21 -6.96 -18.91 -5.23
CA PHE A 21 -6.94 -17.73 -4.37
C PHE A 21 -7.33 -16.49 -5.17
N PRO A 22 -8.26 -15.64 -4.68
CA PRO A 22 -8.71 -14.46 -5.43
C PRO A 22 -7.57 -13.48 -5.71
N SER A 23 -7.54 -12.94 -6.94
CA SER A 23 -6.52 -11.96 -7.37
C SER A 23 -7.02 -10.50 -7.29
N ASP A 24 -8.34 -10.29 -7.19
CA ASP A 24 -8.94 -8.94 -7.06
C ASP A 24 -8.92 -8.50 -5.58
N SER A 25 -8.45 -7.27 -5.34
CA SER A 25 -8.43 -6.63 -4.01
C SER A 25 -9.76 -6.74 -3.27
N LYS A 26 -10.89 -6.51 -3.95
CA LYS A 26 -12.23 -6.57 -3.33
C LYS A 26 -12.57 -7.99 -2.86
N SER A 27 -12.21 -8.99 -3.65
CA SER A 27 -12.43 -10.40 -3.31
C SER A 27 -11.52 -10.87 -2.19
N ILE A 28 -10.27 -10.38 -2.16
CA ILE A 28 -9.31 -10.63 -1.07
C ILE A 28 -9.83 -10.02 0.25
N GLU A 29 -10.32 -8.78 0.23
CA GLU A 29 -10.90 -8.13 1.41
C GLU A 29 -12.14 -8.86 1.93
N LEU A 30 -13.02 -9.32 1.04
CA LEU A 30 -14.20 -10.11 1.43
C LEU A 30 -13.81 -11.43 2.09
N LEU A 31 -12.82 -12.14 1.53
CA LEU A 31 -12.30 -13.37 2.11
C LEU A 31 -11.63 -13.10 3.47
N TYR A 32 -10.82 -12.04 3.58
CA TYR A 32 -10.20 -11.63 4.84
C TYR A 32 -11.23 -11.34 5.92
N ASN A 33 -12.26 -10.56 5.59
CA ASN A 33 -13.33 -10.20 6.52
C ASN A 33 -14.15 -11.42 6.97
N LYS A 34 -14.41 -12.38 6.07
CA LYS A 34 -15.14 -13.62 6.37
C LYS A 34 -14.42 -14.47 7.44
N TYR A 35 -13.10 -14.60 7.36
CA TYR A 35 -12.34 -15.50 8.23
C TYR A 35 -11.64 -14.78 9.39
N LEU A 36 -10.84 -13.75 9.10
CA LEU A 36 -10.00 -13.02 10.07
C LEU A 36 -10.64 -11.74 10.60
N GLY A 37 -11.75 -11.29 10.00
CA GLY A 37 -12.45 -10.08 10.43
C GLY A 37 -12.92 -10.14 11.88
N ARG A 38 -13.24 -8.97 12.45
CA ARG A 38 -13.70 -8.84 13.85
C ARG A 38 -14.97 -9.65 14.15
N LYS A 39 -15.81 -9.89 13.14
CA LYS A 39 -17.01 -10.75 13.18
C LYS A 39 -16.86 -11.99 12.29
N GLY A 40 -15.61 -12.41 12.04
CA GLY A 40 -15.31 -13.54 11.18
C GLY A 40 -15.42 -14.88 11.90
N LEU A 41 -15.36 -15.96 11.13
CA LEU A 41 -15.50 -17.34 11.62
C LEU A 41 -14.47 -17.68 12.72
N ILE A 42 -13.24 -17.17 12.62
CA ILE A 42 -12.21 -17.41 13.64
C ILE A 42 -12.56 -16.68 14.95
N ALA A 43 -13.05 -15.43 14.87
CA ALA A 43 -13.46 -14.67 16.05
C ALA A 43 -14.64 -15.36 16.78
N ASP A 44 -15.58 -15.92 16.04
CA ASP A 44 -16.69 -16.70 16.60
C ASP A 44 -16.23 -17.98 17.28
N LEU A 45 -15.23 -18.68 16.73
CA LEU A 45 -14.61 -19.83 17.38
C LEU A 45 -13.89 -19.44 18.69
N PHE A 46 -13.23 -18.27 18.73
CA PHE A 46 -12.64 -17.74 19.97
C PHE A 46 -13.70 -17.39 21.02
N ASN A 47 -14.87 -16.91 20.61
CA ASN A 47 -15.98 -16.66 21.53
C ASN A 47 -16.51 -17.96 22.15
N LYS A 48 -16.65 -19.03 21.36
CA LYS A 48 -17.08 -20.37 21.81
C LYS A 48 -16.05 -21.06 22.71
N LEU A 49 -14.79 -20.61 22.72
CA LEU A 49 -13.76 -21.13 23.64
C LEU A 49 -14.10 -20.86 25.11
N LYS A 50 -14.96 -19.87 25.40
CA LYS A 50 -15.40 -19.55 26.76
C LYS A 50 -16.18 -20.70 27.41
N ASP A 51 -16.86 -21.51 26.61
CA ASP A 51 -17.76 -22.58 27.05
C ASP A 51 -17.03 -23.93 27.22
N VAL A 52 -15.71 -23.97 27.03
CA VAL A 52 -14.88 -25.18 27.11
C VAL A 52 -14.36 -25.42 28.52
N SER A 53 -14.34 -26.68 28.95
CA SER A 53 -13.78 -27.08 30.24
C SER A 53 -12.29 -26.71 30.38
N ASN A 54 -11.86 -26.35 31.60
CA ASN A 54 -10.49 -25.89 31.87
C ASN A 54 -9.40 -26.90 31.46
N LYS A 55 -9.71 -28.20 31.40
CA LYS A 55 -8.75 -29.25 31.00
C LYS A 55 -8.50 -29.27 29.49
N GLU A 56 -9.49 -28.97 28.67
CA GLU A 56 -9.41 -29.06 27.21
C GLU A 56 -9.11 -27.71 26.54
N ARG A 57 -9.37 -26.61 27.26
CA ARG A 57 -9.16 -25.24 26.82
C ARG A 57 -7.74 -24.95 26.29
N PRO A 58 -6.63 -25.45 26.90
CA PRO A 58 -5.28 -25.23 26.37
C PRO A 58 -5.07 -25.89 25.00
N ALA A 59 -5.53 -27.13 24.82
CA ALA A 59 -5.37 -27.87 23.57
C ALA A 59 -6.16 -27.22 22.44
N ILE A 60 -7.42 -26.84 22.71
CA ILE A 60 -8.28 -26.19 21.71
C ILE A 60 -7.79 -24.78 21.38
N GLY A 61 -7.35 -24.01 22.38
CA GLY A 61 -6.76 -22.70 22.16
C GLY A 61 -5.50 -22.76 21.29
N LYS A 62 -4.65 -23.78 21.47
CA LYS A 62 -3.49 -24.02 20.61
C LYS A 62 -3.91 -24.30 19.16
N SER A 63 -4.88 -25.19 18.95
CA SER A 63 -5.40 -25.49 17.61
C SER A 63 -5.99 -24.25 16.93
N LEU A 64 -6.69 -23.40 17.69
CA LEU A 64 -7.31 -22.19 17.15
C LEU A 64 -6.27 -21.11 16.77
N ASN A 65 -5.23 -20.94 17.59
CA ASN A 65 -4.09 -20.09 17.25
C ASN A 65 -3.35 -20.62 16.01
N GLN A 66 -3.21 -21.94 15.88
CA GLN A 66 -2.60 -22.55 14.72
C GLN A 66 -3.40 -22.26 13.44
N LEU A 67 -4.74 -22.45 13.47
CA LEU A 67 -5.62 -22.11 12.35
C LEU A 67 -5.52 -20.63 11.97
N LYS A 68 -5.55 -19.73 12.96
CA LYS A 68 -5.39 -18.29 12.72
C LYS A 68 -4.06 -17.97 12.02
N ASN A 69 -2.97 -18.59 12.47
CA ASN A 69 -1.64 -18.38 11.90
C ASN A 69 -1.52 -18.96 10.48
N GLU A 70 -2.09 -20.14 10.23
CA GLU A 70 -2.15 -20.76 8.90
C GLU A 70 -2.85 -19.83 7.91
N ILE A 71 -4.05 -19.34 8.25
CA ILE A 71 -4.83 -18.45 7.39
C ILE A 71 -4.11 -17.10 7.20
N SER A 72 -3.56 -16.51 8.27
CA SER A 72 -2.83 -15.24 8.18
C SER A 72 -1.60 -15.33 7.28
N LYS A 73 -0.89 -16.46 7.30
CA LYS A 73 0.27 -16.68 6.42
C LYS A 73 -0.13 -16.71 4.96
N ASN A 74 -1.23 -17.38 4.60
CA ASN A 74 -1.69 -17.42 3.21
C ASN A 74 -2.00 -16.01 2.66
N PHE A 75 -2.65 -15.15 3.47
CA PHE A 75 -2.87 -13.75 3.09
C PHE A 75 -1.55 -12.96 2.96
N GLN A 76 -0.58 -13.18 3.84
CA GLN A 76 0.74 -12.52 3.74
C GLN A 76 1.52 -12.96 2.50
N SER A 77 1.44 -14.24 2.12
CA SER A 77 2.07 -14.75 0.90
C SER A 77 1.54 -14.04 -0.35
N ILE A 78 0.24 -13.73 -0.39
CA ILE A 78 -0.36 -12.96 -1.49
C ILE A 78 0.19 -11.53 -1.52
N VAL A 79 0.26 -10.85 -0.37
CA VAL A 79 0.80 -9.48 -0.29
C VAL A 79 2.26 -9.45 -0.75
N ASN A 80 3.08 -10.40 -0.30
CA ASN A 80 4.48 -10.46 -0.68
C ASN A 80 4.65 -10.80 -2.17
N ASN A 81 3.88 -11.76 -2.71
CA ASN A 81 3.89 -12.06 -4.14
C ASN A 81 3.38 -10.88 -4.98
N SER A 82 2.39 -10.13 -4.50
CA SER A 82 1.92 -8.91 -5.18
C SER A 82 2.91 -7.75 -5.11
N SER A 83 3.83 -7.77 -4.14
CA SER A 83 4.93 -6.79 -4.04
C SER A 83 6.10 -7.12 -4.98
N GLU A 84 6.18 -8.36 -5.46
CA GLU A 84 7.15 -8.82 -6.45
C GLU A 84 6.64 -8.68 -7.91
N VAL A 85 5.36 -8.32 -8.10
CA VAL A 85 4.78 -8.08 -9.42
C VAL A 85 4.85 -6.59 -9.76
N ASP A 86 5.67 -6.31 -10.77
CA ASP A 86 5.75 -5.07 -11.55
C ASP A 86 6.06 -3.78 -10.78
N ILE A 87 7.28 -3.68 -10.26
CA ILE A 87 8.05 -2.49 -10.63
C ILE A 87 8.34 -2.69 -12.11
N THR A 88 7.43 -2.19 -12.96
CA THR A 88 7.76 -1.92 -14.36
C THR A 88 9.15 -1.29 -14.35
N GLN A 89 10.09 -1.83 -15.13
CA GLN A 89 11.35 -1.16 -15.41
C GLN A 89 11.03 0.14 -16.17
N GLU A 90 10.42 1.11 -15.48
CA GLU A 90 10.21 2.44 -15.98
C GLU A 90 11.57 3.11 -15.94
N ASP A 91 12.06 3.46 -17.13
CA ASP A 91 13.28 4.23 -17.27
C ASP A 91 13.01 5.64 -16.72
N PHE A 92 13.45 5.88 -15.48
CA PHE A 92 13.34 7.17 -14.81
C PHE A 92 14.15 8.30 -15.47
N THR A 93 14.92 8.01 -16.52
CA THR A 93 15.57 9.04 -17.36
C THR A 93 14.68 9.54 -18.49
N LEU A 94 13.50 8.94 -18.70
CA LEU A 94 12.56 9.38 -19.72
C LEU A 94 12.14 10.84 -19.48
N PRO A 95 12.24 11.70 -20.50
CA PRO A 95 11.80 13.07 -20.37
C PRO A 95 10.30 13.11 -20.15
N GLY A 96 9.88 13.64 -19.00
CA GLY A 96 8.47 13.89 -18.72
C GLY A 96 7.87 14.97 -19.63
N LEU A 97 6.58 15.22 -19.44
CA LEU A 97 5.85 16.31 -20.11
C LEU A 97 6.54 17.66 -19.86
N LYS A 98 7.06 18.29 -20.90
CA LYS A 98 7.69 19.61 -20.83
C LYS A 98 6.68 20.70 -21.17
N PHE A 99 6.55 21.69 -20.29
CA PHE A 99 5.86 22.94 -20.59
C PHE A 99 6.84 23.92 -21.26
N PRO A 100 6.40 24.71 -22.25
CA PRO A 100 7.26 25.69 -22.90
C PRO A 100 7.71 26.74 -21.88
N THR A 101 9.02 26.97 -21.79
CA THR A 101 9.60 28.05 -20.99
C THR A 101 9.85 29.27 -21.88
N GLY A 102 9.48 30.45 -21.37
CA GLY A 102 9.80 31.72 -22.02
C GLY A 102 11.30 32.02 -21.95
N HIS A 103 11.78 32.85 -22.89
CA HIS A 103 13.16 33.32 -22.93
C HIS A 103 13.20 34.85 -22.89
N ILE A 104 14.22 35.41 -22.23
CA ILE A 104 14.45 36.86 -22.25
C ILE A 104 14.95 37.25 -23.64
N HIS A 105 14.42 38.34 -24.20
CA HIS A 105 14.87 38.86 -25.49
C HIS A 105 16.38 39.18 -25.48
N PRO A 106 17.16 38.83 -26.53
CA PRO A 106 18.61 39.05 -26.55
C PRO A 106 19.03 40.50 -26.22
N LEU A 107 18.32 41.50 -26.76
CA LEU A 107 18.58 42.91 -26.43
C LEU A 107 18.42 43.21 -24.94
N GLN A 108 17.42 42.63 -24.28
CA GLN A 108 17.20 42.81 -22.84
C GLN A 108 18.31 42.12 -22.04
N GLN A 109 18.76 40.94 -22.49
CA GLN A 109 19.87 40.22 -21.86
C GLN A 109 21.17 41.03 -21.95
N THR A 110 21.49 41.58 -23.13
CA THR A 110 22.65 42.47 -23.33
C THR A 110 22.53 43.74 -22.49
N MET A 111 21.37 44.38 -22.48
CA MET A 111 21.12 45.58 -21.68
C MET A 111 21.29 45.32 -20.18
N ASN A 112 20.77 44.20 -19.68
CA ASN A 112 20.94 43.80 -18.28
C ASN A 112 22.40 43.51 -17.94
N HIS A 113 23.16 42.89 -18.85
CA HIS A 113 24.59 42.66 -18.69
C HIS A 113 25.36 43.98 -18.61
N ILE A 114 25.10 44.92 -19.52
CA ILE A 114 25.74 46.24 -19.48
C ILE A 114 25.41 46.95 -18.15
N LYS A 115 24.13 46.96 -17.75
CA LYS A 115 23.70 47.53 -16.48
C LYS A 115 24.45 46.94 -15.29
N SER A 116 24.62 45.61 -15.22
CA SER A 116 25.30 44.96 -14.09
C SER A 116 26.77 45.35 -13.98
N ILE A 117 27.47 45.50 -15.11
CA ILE A 117 28.87 45.96 -15.12
C ILE A 117 28.98 47.36 -14.50
N PHE A 118 28.16 48.32 -14.95
CA PHE A 118 28.24 49.69 -14.47
C PHE A 118 27.77 49.84 -13.01
N MET A 119 26.79 49.05 -12.58
CA MET A 119 26.38 48.98 -11.18
C MET A 119 27.52 48.53 -10.26
N ASN A 120 28.33 47.54 -10.68
CA ASN A 120 29.50 47.10 -9.92
C ASN A 120 30.59 48.16 -9.78
N VAL A 121 30.63 49.14 -10.70
CA VAL A 121 31.59 50.27 -10.67
C VAL A 121 31.02 51.48 -9.91
N GLY A 122 29.79 51.39 -9.37
CA GLY A 122 29.17 52.41 -8.53
C GLY A 122 28.21 53.36 -9.26
N PHE A 123 27.81 53.04 -10.49
CA PHE A 123 26.79 53.81 -11.22
C PHE A 123 25.37 53.36 -10.84
N SER A 124 24.41 54.30 -10.88
CA SER A 124 22.99 54.03 -10.68
C SER A 124 22.21 54.08 -12.01
N ILE A 125 21.10 53.35 -12.09
CA ILE A 125 20.24 53.32 -13.27
C ILE A 125 19.17 54.42 -13.13
N ALA A 126 19.07 55.28 -14.14
CA ALA A 126 17.97 56.24 -14.27
C ALA A 126 17.12 55.90 -15.50
N TYR A 127 15.81 56.14 -15.41
CA TYR A 127 14.86 56.00 -16.52
C TYR A 127 14.31 57.39 -16.86
N GLY A 128 14.29 57.74 -18.14
CA GLY A 128 13.65 58.96 -18.64
C GLY A 128 12.18 58.70 -19.03
N PRO A 129 11.33 59.74 -19.08
CA PRO A 129 10.01 59.61 -19.70
C PRO A 129 10.18 59.21 -21.17
N GLY A 130 9.46 58.17 -21.60
CA GLY A 130 9.41 57.79 -23.01
C GLY A 130 8.63 58.84 -23.81
N ASN A 131 9.01 59.04 -25.07
CA ASN A 131 8.12 59.69 -26.05
C ASN A 131 6.78 58.96 -26.12
#